data_AF-A0ABF7QHQ2-F1
#
_entry.id   AF-A0ABF7QHQ2-F1
#
_cell.length_a   1.000
_cell.length_b   1.000
_cell.length_c   1.000
_cell.angle_alpha   90.00
_cell.angle_beta   90.00
_cell.angle_gamma   90.00
#
_symmetry.space_group_name_H-M   'P 1'
#
loop_
_entity.id
_entity.type
_entity.pdbx_description
1 polymer ?
#
loop_
_entity_poly.entity_id
_entity_poly.type
_entity_poly.pdbx_seq_one_letter_code
_entity_poly.pdbx_strand_id
1 'polypeptide(L)'
;MGDLLIRNISEAMKRDIAEAAQRSGNSLSDEAKELLREALHRKTGAKPETATVYNAIRAAFVSENAVDDEFAAMMDEIEVARKKDFGRPFEDFE
;
A
#
# COMPACT_ATOMS: atom_id res chain seq x y z
N MET A 1 -13.36 25.64 7.17
CA MET A 1 -12.82 25.39 5.82
C MET A 1 -11.65 26.34 5.64
N GLY A 2 -10.43 25.83 5.48
CA GLY A 2 -9.25 26.66 5.26
C GLY A 2 -9.09 26.97 3.78
N ASP A 3 -8.84 28.22 3.44
CA ASP A 3 -8.45 28.62 2.08
C ASP A 3 -6.94 28.37 1.88
N LEU A 4 -6.53 27.90 0.70
CA LEU A 4 -5.13 27.56 0.40
C LEU A 4 -4.53 28.63 -0.52
N LEU A 5 -3.55 29.38 -0.01
CA LEU A 5 -2.81 30.36 -0.78
C LEU A 5 -1.44 29.81 -1.19
N ILE A 6 -1.21 29.68 -2.50
CA ILE A 6 0.10 29.32 -3.06
C ILE A 6 0.83 30.61 -3.42
N ARG A 7 1.92 30.91 -2.70
CA ARG A 7 2.74 32.13 -2.89
C ARG A 7 4.11 31.77 -3.48
N ASN A 8 4.80 32.79 -3.99
CA ASN A 8 6.18 32.69 -4.50
C ASN A 8 6.39 31.62 -5.60
N ILE A 9 5.40 31.42 -6.47
CA ILE A 9 5.57 30.60 -7.68
C ILE A 9 6.21 31.44 -8.79
N SER A 10 6.99 30.78 -9.65
CA SER A 10 7.65 31.45 -10.77
C SER A 10 6.65 32.01 -11.77
N GLU A 11 7.04 33.07 -12.50
CA GLU A 11 6.20 33.62 -13.57
C GLU A 11 5.94 32.61 -14.69
N ALA A 12 6.89 31.71 -14.95
CA ALA A 12 6.70 30.61 -15.88
C ALA A 12 5.56 29.69 -15.42
N MET A 13 5.58 29.26 -14.16
CA MET A 13 4.54 28.38 -13.61
C MET A 13 3.15 29.04 -13.62
N LYS A 14 3.07 30.35 -13.37
CA LYS A 14 1.79 31.08 -13.49
C LYS A 14 1.24 31.03 -14.91
N ARG A 15 2.10 31.24 -15.92
CA ARG A 15 1.71 31.19 -17.33
C ARG A 15 1.27 29.80 -17.73
N ASP A 16 2.02 28.77 -17.33
CA ASP A 16 1.70 27.38 -17.66
C ASP A 16 0.32 26.97 -17.12
N ILE A 17 0.00 27.35 -15.86
CA ILE A 17 -1.32 27.08 -15.27
C ILE A 17 -2.42 27.86 -16.00
N ALA A 18 -2.17 29.11 -16.38
CA ALA A 18 -3.15 29.92 -17.11
C ALA A 18 -3.45 29.35 -18.52
N GLU A 19 -2.42 28.93 -19.24
CA GLU A 19 -2.60 28.30 -20.54
C GLU A 19 -3.28 26.94 -20.44
N ALA A 20 -2.96 26.15 -19.41
CA ALA A 20 -3.66 24.89 -19.16
C ALA A 20 -5.15 25.13 -18.89
N ALA A 21 -5.48 26.09 -18.03
CA ALA A 21 -6.86 26.46 -17.72
C ALA A 21 -7.62 26.95 -18.97
N GLN A 22 -6.97 27.75 -19.82
CA GLN A 22 -7.56 28.20 -21.07
C GLN A 22 -7.82 27.05 -22.03
N ARG A 23 -6.90 26.08 -22.12
CA ARG A 23 -7.03 24.88 -22.96
C ARG A 23 -8.13 23.94 -22.49
N SER A 24 -8.28 23.78 -21.17
CA SER A 24 -9.30 22.93 -20.56
C SER A 24 -10.68 23.61 -20.42
N GLY A 25 -10.74 24.93 -20.59
CA GLY A 25 -11.96 25.72 -20.37
C GLY A 25 -12.31 25.90 -18.89
N ASN A 26 -11.34 25.70 -18.00
CA ASN A 26 -11.52 25.78 -16.56
C ASN A 26 -11.18 27.17 -16.01
N SER A 27 -11.65 27.45 -14.79
CA SER A 27 -11.10 28.56 -14.01
C SER A 27 -9.65 28.24 -13.59
N LEU A 28 -8.83 29.27 -13.37
CA LEU A 28 -7.47 29.11 -12.83
C LEU A 28 -7.44 28.27 -11.55
N SER A 29 -8.43 28.48 -10.66
CA SER A 29 -8.51 27.75 -9.40
C SER A 29 -8.87 26.28 -9.60
N ASP A 30 -9.73 25.96 -10.56
CA ASP A 30 -10.13 24.58 -10.79
C ASP A 30 -9.03 23.80 -11.51
N GLU A 31 -8.36 24.43 -12.48
CA GLU A 31 -7.18 23.84 -13.11
C GLU A 31 -6.07 23.56 -12.09
N ALA A 32 -5.79 24.51 -11.18
CA ALA A 32 -4.81 24.30 -10.12
C ALA A 32 -5.18 23.13 -9.19
N LYS A 33 -6.48 22.96 -8.87
CA LYS A 33 -6.96 21.80 -8.08
C LYS A 33 -6.75 20.49 -8.82
N GLU A 34 -7.08 20.44 -10.12
CA GLU A 34 -6.88 19.24 -10.94
C GLU A 34 -5.41 18.87 -11.03
N LEU A 35 -4.52 19.82 -11.34
CA LEU A 35 -3.08 19.59 -11.39
C LEU A 35 -2.51 19.07 -10.07
N LEU A 36 -2.97 19.62 -8.93
CA LEU A 36 -2.59 19.14 -7.60
C LEU A 36 -3.12 17.72 -7.34
N ARG A 37 -4.37 17.43 -7.72
CA ARG A 37 -4.97 16.10 -7.57
C ARG A 37 -4.20 15.06 -8.38
N GLU A 38 -3.88 15.35 -9.63
CA GLU A 38 -3.08 14.47 -10.48
C GLU A 38 -1.68 14.26 -9.92
N ALA A 39 -1.01 15.32 -9.46
CA ALA A 39 0.32 15.22 -8.87
C ALA A 39 0.30 14.34 -7.60
N LEU A 40 -0.75 14.46 -6.78
CA LEU A 40 -0.95 13.61 -5.62
C LEU A 40 -1.20 12.16 -6.01
N HIS A 41 -2.03 11.90 -7.03
CA HIS A 41 -2.28 10.54 -7.55
C HIS A 41 -1.02 9.91 -8.14
N ARG A 42 -0.22 10.67 -8.89
CA ARG A 42 1.08 10.20 -9.39
C ARG A 42 2.02 9.88 -8.23
N LYS A 43 2.02 10.69 -7.16
CA LYS A 43 2.83 10.45 -5.96
C LYS A 43 2.38 9.22 -5.18
N THR A 44 1.07 8.95 -5.09
CA THR A 44 0.54 7.78 -4.38
C THR A 44 0.64 6.51 -5.21
N GLY A 45 0.34 6.56 -6.51
CA GLY A 45 0.45 5.42 -7.44
C GLY A 45 1.88 5.03 -7.78
N ALA A 46 2.85 5.95 -7.64
CA ALA A 46 4.28 5.64 -7.77
C ALA A 46 4.90 5.06 -6.49
N LYS A 47 4.17 5.07 -5.37
CA LYS A 47 4.54 4.18 -4.27
C LYS A 47 4.08 2.80 -4.73
N PRO A 48 4.98 1.81 -4.96
CA PRO A 48 4.51 0.44 -4.86
C PRO A 48 3.78 0.39 -3.53
N GLU A 49 2.57 -0.16 -3.48
CA GLU A 49 2.00 -0.51 -2.20
C GLU A 49 3.14 -1.19 -1.48
N THR A 50 3.62 -0.57 -0.40
CA THR A 50 4.54 -1.24 0.48
C THR A 50 3.67 -2.31 1.10
N ALA A 51 3.46 -3.39 0.34
CA ALA A 51 2.84 -4.58 0.81
C ALA A 51 3.67 -4.87 2.04
N THR A 52 3.02 -4.74 3.19
CA THR A 52 3.65 -5.14 4.43
C THR A 52 4.18 -6.54 4.19
N VAL A 53 5.31 -6.89 4.81
CA VAL A 53 5.85 -8.25 4.67
C VAL A 53 4.74 -9.29 4.91
N TYR A 54 3.81 -8.99 5.82
CA TYR A 54 2.56 -9.71 6.01
C TYR A 54 1.69 -9.84 4.74
N ASN A 55 1.35 -8.75 4.06
CA ASN A 55 0.54 -8.80 2.83
C ASN A 55 1.24 -9.58 1.71
N ALA A 56 2.57 -9.43 1.57
CA ALA A 56 3.34 -10.16 0.56
C ALA A 56 3.34 -11.66 0.83
N ILE A 57 3.57 -12.07 2.09
CA ILE A 57 3.51 -13.47 2.51
C ILE A 57 2.08 -14.00 2.32
N ARG A 58 1.06 -13.29 2.81
CA ARG A 58 -0.33 -13.74 2.70
C ARG A 58 -0.76 -13.92 1.25
N ALA A 59 -0.35 -13.01 0.34
CA ALA A 59 -0.66 -13.13 -1.08
C ALA A 59 -0.07 -14.41 -1.69
N ALA A 60 1.16 -14.78 -1.32
CA ALA A 60 1.78 -16.03 -1.77
C ALA A 60 1.05 -17.29 -1.27
N PHE A 61 0.56 -17.27 -0.02
CA PHE A 61 -0.23 -18.39 0.50
C PHE A 61 -1.61 -18.48 -0.17
N VAL A 62 -2.25 -17.34 -0.43
CA VAL A 62 -3.55 -17.30 -1.15
C VAL A 62 -3.39 -17.79 -2.58
N SER A 63 -2.31 -17.43 -3.29
CA SER A 63 -2.11 -17.89 -4.68
C SER A 63 -1.91 -19.40 -4.79
N GLU A 64 -1.35 -20.02 -3.75
CA GLU A 64 -1.18 -21.48 -3.67
C GLU A 64 -2.40 -22.18 -3.04
N ASN A 65 -3.51 -21.44 -2.80
CA ASN A 65 -4.70 -21.94 -2.12
C ASN A 65 -4.43 -22.51 -0.71
N ALA A 66 -3.31 -22.13 -0.08
CA ALA A 66 -2.86 -22.62 1.23
C ALA A 66 -3.46 -21.80 2.39
N VAL A 67 -4.75 -21.50 2.32
CA VAL A 67 -5.48 -20.67 3.31
C VAL A 67 -6.91 -21.16 3.56
N ASP A 68 -7.29 -22.30 2.99
CA ASP A 68 -8.63 -22.86 3.10
C ASP A 68 -8.79 -23.74 4.35
N ASP A 69 -10.03 -24.20 4.57
CA ASP A 69 -10.40 -24.99 5.75
C ASP A 69 -9.66 -26.34 5.78
N GLU A 70 -9.28 -26.89 4.62
CA GLU A 70 -8.52 -28.13 4.50
C GLU A 70 -7.07 -27.92 4.98
N PHE A 71 -6.43 -26.84 4.55
CA PHE A 71 -5.10 -26.45 5.04
C PHE A 71 -5.11 -26.21 6.55
N ALA A 72 -6.16 -25.55 7.08
CA ALA A 72 -6.30 -25.34 8.52
C ALA A 72 -6.40 -26.67 9.30
N ALA A 73 -7.21 -27.61 8.82
CA ALA A 73 -7.36 -28.92 9.46
C ALA A 73 -6.05 -29.73 9.45
N MET A 74 -5.28 -29.69 8.36
CA MET A 74 -3.98 -30.33 8.26
C MET A 74 -2.97 -29.75 9.26
N MET A 75 -2.92 -28.42 9.38
CA MET A 75 -2.02 -27.73 10.31
C MET A 75 -2.37 -28.03 11.77
N ASP A 76 -3.66 -28.15 12.09
CA ASP A 76 -4.11 -28.55 13.42
C ASP A 76 -3.67 -29.97 13.77
N GLU A 77 -3.75 -30.92 12.83
CA GLU A 77 -3.26 -32.29 13.02
C GLU A 77 -1.74 -32.31 13.26
N ILE A 78 -0.97 -31.54 12.49
CA ILE A 78 0.48 -31.39 12.65
C ILE A 78 0.81 -30.82 14.04
N GLU A 79 0.09 -29.79 14.49
CA GLU A 79 0.29 -29.20 15.82
C GLU A 79 -0.10 -30.16 16.95
N VAL A 80 -1.12 -30.99 16.77
CA VAL A 80 -1.46 -32.08 17.72
C VAL A 80 -0.33 -33.11 17.79
N ALA A 81 0.22 -33.52 16.65
CA ALA A 81 1.35 -34.45 16.60
C ALA A 81 2.60 -33.85 17.26
N ARG A 82 2.89 -32.57 16.99
CA ARG A 82 3.99 -31.83 17.63
C ARG A 82 3.80 -31.73 19.14
N LYS A 83 2.57 -31.48 19.60
CA LYS A 83 2.22 -31.44 21.02
C LYS A 83 2.43 -32.77 21.72
N LYS A 84 2.22 -33.86 21.00
CA LYS A 84 2.38 -35.23 21.51
C LYS A 84 3.86 -35.64 21.59
N ASP A 85 4.71 -35.11 20.72
CA ASP A 85 6.14 -35.44 20.62
C ASP A 85 7.04 -34.26 21.03
N PHE A 86 6.69 -33.58 22.13
CA PHE A 86 7.52 -32.50 22.67
C PHE A 86 8.74 -33.06 23.41
N GLY A 87 9.83 -33.17 22.67
CA GLY A 87 11.19 -33.02 23.21
C GLY A 87 12.15 -34.13 22.81
N ARG A 88 13.36 -33.73 22.36
CA ARG A 88 14.55 -34.54 22.66
C ARG A 88 14.52 -34.84 24.17
N PRO A 89 14.84 -36.07 24.61
CA PRO A 89 15.05 -36.33 26.03
C PRO A 89 15.99 -35.26 26.58
N PHE A 90 15.66 -34.66 27.72
CA PHE A 90 16.66 -33.89 28.46
C PHE A 90 17.80 -34.88 28.76
N GLU A 91 18.99 -34.60 28.25
CA GLU A 91 20.18 -35.31 28.74
C GLU A 91 20.35 -34.87 30.19
N ASP A 92 20.09 -35.79 31.12
CA ASP A 92 20.48 -35.61 32.51
C ASP A 92 22.00 -35.52 32.51
N PHE A 93 22.53 -34.30 32.65
CA PHE A 93 23.94 -34.09 32.91
C PHE A 93 24.20 -34.45 34.38
N GLU A 94 24.51 -35.73 34.64
CA GLU A 94 25.16 -36.19 35.88
C GLU A 94 26.61 -35.70 35.99
#